data_AF-A0A6L9UL47-F1
#
_entry.id   AF-A0A6L9UL47-F1
#
_cell.length_a   1.000
_cell.length_b   1.000
_cell.length_c   1.000
_cell.angle_alpha   90.00
_cell.angle_beta   90.00
_cell.angle_gamma   90.00
#
_symmetry.space_group_name_H-M   'P 1'
#
loop_
_entity.id
_entity.type
_entity.pdbx_description
1 polymer ?
#
loop_
_entity_poly.entity_id
_entity_poly.type
_entity_poly.pdbx_seq_one_letter_code
_entity_poly.pdbx_strand_id
1 'polypeptide(L)'
;FGLRISGKGRALLARYIQQNQPHAQFWLVFDVDREGAAIDWSDRNAPAPNITVKNPVNGHAHLLYALNIAVRTAPDASVKALKYAAAVERSLCEKLCADVNYSGLICKNPFHLEWLVMEWREEAYTLDELADYLDLSASERRS
;
A
#
# COMPACT_ATOMS: atom_id res chain seq x y z
N PHE A 1 -15.04 -18.36 8.83
CA PHE A 1 -14.91 -17.88 7.44
C PHE A 1 -13.49 -17.41 7.24
N GLY A 2 -12.84 -17.81 6.15
CA GLY A 2 -11.42 -17.48 5.88
C GLY A 2 -11.25 -16.94 4.47
N LEU A 3 -10.09 -16.34 4.20
CA LEU A 3 -9.75 -15.84 2.86
C LEU A 3 -9.79 -16.98 1.84
N ARG A 4 -10.42 -16.76 0.69
CA ARG A 4 -10.48 -17.75 -0.41
C ARG A 4 -9.87 -17.16 -1.67
N ILE A 5 -8.89 -17.86 -2.23
CA ILE A 5 -8.32 -17.51 -3.54
C ILE A 5 -9.38 -17.78 -4.61
N SER A 6 -9.70 -16.76 -5.40
CA SER A 6 -10.72 -16.82 -6.45
C SER A 6 -10.12 -16.35 -7.79
N GLY A 7 -10.68 -16.82 -8.90
CA GLY A 7 -10.29 -16.34 -10.23
C GLY A 7 -10.62 -14.85 -10.44
N LYS A 8 -9.90 -14.21 -11.38
CA LYS A 8 -9.95 -12.75 -11.65
C LYS A 8 -11.37 -12.18 -11.73
N GLY A 9 -12.25 -12.79 -12.53
CA GLY A 9 -13.62 -12.27 -12.73
C GLY A 9 -14.43 -12.19 -11.44
N ARG A 10 -14.25 -13.16 -10.53
CA ARG A 10 -14.92 -13.14 -9.22
C ARG A 10 -14.24 -12.18 -8.24
N ALA A 11 -12.92 -12.06 -8.30
CA ALA A 11 -12.16 -11.13 -7.47
C ALA A 11 -12.55 -9.66 -7.74
N LEU A 12 -12.80 -9.30 -9.01
CA LEU A 12 -13.24 -7.94 -9.39
C LEU A 12 -14.60 -7.56 -8.79
N LEU A 13 -15.47 -8.54 -8.51
CA LEU A 13 -16.77 -8.33 -7.89
C LEU A 13 -16.71 -8.39 -6.35
N ALA A 14 -15.58 -8.75 -5.77
CA ALA A 14 -15.44 -8.85 -4.32
C ALA A 14 -15.19 -7.47 -3.70
N ARG A 15 -15.69 -7.26 -2.49
CA ARG A 15 -15.47 -6.02 -1.71
C ARG A 15 -13.99 -5.75 -1.42
N TYR A 16 -13.20 -6.80 -1.27
CA TYR A 16 -11.75 -6.77 -1.05
C TYR A 16 -11.03 -7.60 -2.10
N ILE A 17 -9.81 -7.20 -2.47
CA ILE A 17 -9.00 -7.86 -3.49
C ILE A 17 -7.56 -8.05 -3.00
N GLN A 18 -6.94 -9.14 -3.43
CA GLN A 18 -5.50 -9.33 -3.29
C GLN A 18 -4.80 -8.55 -4.42
N GLN A 19 -4.16 -7.44 -4.06
CA GLN A 19 -3.54 -6.51 -4.99
C GLN A 19 -2.23 -7.04 -5.60
N ASN A 20 -1.51 -7.89 -4.86
CA ASN A 20 -0.20 -8.42 -5.26
C ASN A 20 -0.27 -9.91 -5.56
N GLN A 21 0.50 -10.34 -6.55
CA GLN A 21 0.70 -11.76 -6.82
C GLN A 21 1.60 -12.38 -5.73
N PRO A 22 1.55 -13.71 -5.50
CA PRO A 22 2.28 -14.35 -4.39
C PRO A 22 3.79 -14.09 -4.30
N HIS A 23 4.44 -13.69 -5.41
CA HIS A 23 5.89 -13.57 -5.51
C HIS A 23 6.38 -12.21 -6.05
N ALA A 24 5.46 -11.26 -6.22
CA ALA A 24 5.77 -9.94 -6.77
C ALA A 24 4.90 -8.87 -6.10
N GLN A 25 5.54 -7.99 -5.35
CA GLN A 25 4.91 -6.84 -4.71
C GLN A 25 5.03 -5.64 -5.65
N PHE A 26 3.93 -5.32 -6.34
CA PHE A 26 3.78 -4.11 -7.16
C PHE A 26 3.11 -2.98 -6.39
N TRP A 27 2.35 -3.31 -5.34
CA TRP A 27 1.57 -2.34 -4.58
C TRP A 27 1.98 -2.35 -3.12
N LEU A 28 2.40 -1.19 -2.61
CA LEU A 28 2.44 -0.92 -1.18
C LEU A 28 1.09 -0.34 -0.77
N VAL A 29 0.47 -0.91 0.28
CA VAL A 29 -0.87 -0.51 0.71
C VAL A 29 -0.85 -0.18 2.18
N PHE A 30 -1.39 0.98 2.52
CA PHE A 30 -1.45 1.47 3.89
C PHE A 30 -2.91 1.68 4.29
N ASP A 31 -3.34 1.01 5.37
CA ASP A 31 -4.67 1.20 5.95
C ASP A 31 -4.63 2.35 6.95
N VAL A 32 -5.54 3.30 6.75
CA VAL A 32 -5.60 4.53 7.52
C VAL A 32 -6.99 4.66 8.13
N ASP A 33 -7.06 4.38 9.43
CA ASP A 33 -8.30 4.27 10.20
C ASP A 33 -8.65 5.58 10.94
N ARG A 34 -8.97 6.62 10.17
CA ARG A 34 -9.45 7.90 10.71
C ARG A 34 -10.27 8.67 9.68
N GLU A 35 -11.04 9.64 10.14
CA GLU A 35 -11.71 10.58 9.23
C GLU A 35 -10.68 11.39 8.44
N GLY A 36 -10.95 11.64 7.16
CA GLY A 36 -10.03 12.36 6.27
C GLY A 36 -8.88 11.52 5.69
N ALA A 37 -8.82 10.22 5.99
CA ALA A 37 -7.75 9.30 5.57
C ALA A 37 -7.37 9.36 4.09
N ALA A 38 -8.32 9.64 3.20
CA ALA A 38 -8.07 9.69 1.76
C ALA A 38 -7.26 10.90 1.28
N ILE A 39 -7.13 11.94 2.09
CA ILE A 39 -6.44 13.20 1.71
C ILE A 39 -5.36 13.63 2.70
N ASP A 40 -5.36 13.10 3.91
CA ASP A 40 -4.45 13.56 4.98
C ASP A 40 -2.97 13.25 4.75
N TRP A 41 -2.64 12.44 3.74
CA TRP A 41 -1.27 12.26 3.27
C TRP A 41 -0.65 13.61 2.87
N SER A 42 -1.46 14.55 2.36
CA SER A 42 -1.01 15.89 1.96
C SER A 42 -0.58 16.72 3.16
N ASP A 43 -1.39 16.78 4.22
CA ASP A 43 -1.07 17.48 5.47
C ASP A 43 0.17 16.91 6.17
N ARG A 44 0.45 15.63 5.93
CA ARG A 44 1.62 14.90 6.46
C ARG A 44 2.87 15.07 5.61
N ASN A 45 2.78 15.82 4.51
CA ASN A 45 3.85 15.97 3.53
C ASN A 45 4.38 14.60 3.05
N ALA A 46 3.47 13.62 2.93
CA ALA A 46 3.74 12.31 2.35
C ALA A 46 3.61 12.39 0.82
N PRO A 47 4.32 11.53 0.06
CA PRO A 47 4.10 11.45 -1.38
C PRO A 47 2.63 11.14 -1.66
N ALA A 48 2.08 11.69 -2.75
CA ALA A 48 0.72 11.37 -3.14
C ALA A 48 0.62 9.85 -3.44
N PRO A 49 -0.35 9.13 -2.88
CA PRO A 49 -0.61 7.75 -3.30
C PRO A 49 -1.02 7.74 -4.77
N ASN A 50 -0.87 6.62 -5.48
CA ASN A 50 -1.45 6.52 -6.81
C ASN A 50 -2.97 6.57 -6.73
N ILE A 51 -3.53 5.81 -5.79
CA ILE A 51 -4.98 5.69 -5.59
C ILE A 51 -5.31 5.69 -4.10
N THR A 52 -6.39 6.37 -3.73
CA THR A 52 -7.04 6.18 -2.43
C THR A 52 -8.39 5.50 -2.60
N VAL A 53 -8.66 4.51 -1.76
CA VAL A 53 -9.92 3.76 -1.73
C VAL A 53 -10.57 3.97 -0.35
N LYS A 54 -11.57 4.83 -0.29
CA LYS A 54 -12.21 5.29 0.96
C LYS A 54 -13.53 4.57 1.19
N ASN A 55 -13.77 4.16 2.44
CA ASN A 55 -15.09 3.78 2.89
C ASN A 55 -15.92 5.06 3.17
N PRO A 56 -17.02 5.31 2.44
CA PRO A 56 -17.83 6.51 2.62
C PRO A 56 -18.53 6.60 3.98
N VAL A 57 -18.68 5.48 4.69
CA VAL A 57 -19.43 5.41 5.95
C VAL A 57 -18.61 5.88 7.15
N ASN A 58 -17.34 5.44 7.26
CA ASN A 58 -16.48 5.78 8.40
C ASN A 58 -15.27 6.66 8.03
N GLY A 59 -15.08 6.96 6.74
CA GLY A 59 -13.99 7.81 6.27
C GLY A 59 -12.62 7.13 6.17
N HIS A 60 -12.48 5.89 6.64
CA HIS A 60 -11.21 5.15 6.60
C HIS A 60 -10.82 4.82 5.16
N ALA A 61 -9.54 4.81 4.85
CA ALA A 61 -9.07 4.63 3.47
C ALA A 61 -7.85 3.70 3.39
N HIS A 62 -7.75 2.98 2.27
CA HIS A 62 -6.49 2.38 1.85
C HIS A 62 -5.81 3.32 0.87
N LEU A 63 -4.53 3.60 1.12
CA LEU A 63 -3.66 4.38 0.24
C LEU A 63 -2.77 3.38 -0.50
N LEU A 64 -2.87 3.36 -1.84
CA LEU A 64 -2.19 2.42 -2.71
C LEU A 64 -1.07 3.16 -3.46
N TYR A 65 0.16 2.68 -3.31
CA TYR A 65 1.34 3.16 -4.03
C TYR A 65 1.83 2.08 -4.98
N ALA A 66 1.83 2.37 -6.28
CA ALA A 66 2.31 1.49 -7.32
C ALA A 66 3.84 1.60 -7.45
N LEU A 67 4.52 0.46 -7.61
CA LEU A 67 5.93 0.36 -7.92
C LEU A 67 6.12 0.04 -9.40
N ASN A 68 7.02 0.76 -10.06
CA ASN A 68 7.33 0.55 -11.47
C ASN A 68 8.00 -0.82 -11.71
N ILE A 69 8.77 -1.29 -10.73
CA ILE A 69 9.45 -2.57 -10.70
C ILE A 69 9.00 -3.27 -9.42
N ALA A 70 8.42 -4.46 -9.57
CA ALA A 70 8.02 -5.24 -8.40
C ALA A 70 9.20 -5.66 -7.54
N VAL A 71 8.99 -5.63 -6.24
CA VAL A 71 9.87 -6.31 -5.29
C VAL A 71 9.56 -7.81 -5.36
N ARG A 72 10.56 -8.61 -5.73
CA ARG A 72 10.43 -10.07 -5.73
C ARG A 72 10.34 -10.57 -4.30
N THR A 73 9.32 -11.37 -3.99
CA THR A 73 9.07 -11.93 -2.64
C THR A 73 9.16 -13.46 -2.60
N ALA A 74 9.59 -14.09 -3.68
CA ALA A 74 9.88 -15.52 -3.73
C ALA A 74 11.15 -15.88 -2.92
N PRO A 75 11.37 -17.18 -2.60
CA PRO A 75 12.53 -17.62 -1.80
C PRO A 75 13.91 -17.27 -2.40
N ASP A 76 13.98 -17.04 -3.71
CA ASP A 76 15.19 -16.63 -4.45
C ASP A 76 15.34 -15.10 -4.56
N ALA A 77 14.54 -14.33 -3.82
CA ALA A 77 14.62 -12.89 -3.80
C ALA A 77 15.94 -12.36 -3.22
N SER A 78 16.37 -11.20 -3.70
CA SER A 78 17.49 -10.47 -3.12
C SER A 78 17.14 -10.01 -1.71
N VAL A 79 17.87 -10.53 -0.71
CA VAL A 79 17.71 -10.13 0.70
C VAL A 79 17.92 -8.62 0.88
N LYS A 80 18.85 -8.02 0.12
CA LYS A 80 19.10 -6.57 0.14
C LYS A 80 17.88 -5.80 -0.37
N ALA A 81 17.29 -6.23 -1.48
CA ALA A 81 16.11 -5.58 -2.04
C ALA A 81 14.89 -5.71 -1.11
N LEU A 82 14.68 -6.89 -0.51
CA LEU A 82 13.62 -7.10 0.48
C LEU A 82 13.78 -6.20 1.71
N LYS A 83 15.00 -6.10 2.26
CA LYS A 83 15.29 -5.22 3.40
C LYS A 83 15.04 -3.75 3.07
N TYR A 84 15.46 -3.31 1.88
CA TYR A 84 15.25 -1.94 1.45
C TYR A 84 13.77 -1.62 1.24
N ALA A 85 13.03 -2.48 0.55
CA ALA A 85 11.58 -2.35 0.38
C ALA A 85 10.85 -2.29 1.73
N ALA A 86 11.21 -3.18 2.67
CA ALA A 86 10.63 -3.19 4.02
C ALA A 86 10.96 -1.91 4.81
N ALA A 87 12.15 -1.33 4.64
CA ALA A 87 12.53 -0.07 5.28
C ALA A 87 11.72 1.11 4.72
N VAL A 88 11.52 1.17 3.40
CA VAL A 88 10.67 2.16 2.74
C VAL A 88 9.21 2.01 3.17
N GLU A 89 8.66 0.79 3.10
CA GLU A 89 7.28 0.50 3.51
C GLU A 89 7.05 0.89 4.97
N ARG A 90 7.96 0.50 5.87
CA ARG A 90 7.88 0.87 7.29
C ARG A 90 7.91 2.38 7.51
N SER A 91 8.87 3.07 6.89
CA SER A 91 9.04 4.51 7.11
C SER A 91 7.86 5.30 6.53
N LEU A 92 7.30 4.85 5.41
CA LEU A 92 6.08 5.41 4.84
C LEU A 92 4.85 5.12 5.70
N CYS A 93 4.73 3.91 6.26
CA CYS A 93 3.68 3.57 7.23
C CYS A 93 3.73 4.49 8.45
N GLU A 94 4.92 4.72 9.02
CA GLU A 94 5.14 5.63 10.14
C GLU A 94 4.78 7.08 9.79
N LYS A 95 5.22 7.58 8.62
CA LYS A 95 4.90 8.93 8.12
C LYS A 95 3.40 9.15 7.90
N LEU A 96 2.70 8.15 7.38
CA LEU A 96 1.25 8.17 7.18
C LEU A 96 0.47 7.93 8.48
N CYS A 97 1.15 7.54 9.58
CA CYS A 97 0.54 6.98 10.78
C CYS A 97 -0.54 5.95 10.41
N ALA A 98 -0.20 5.03 9.51
CA ALA A 98 -1.07 3.94 9.10
C ALA A 98 -1.09 2.83 10.16
N ASP A 99 -2.07 1.92 10.08
CA ASP A 99 -2.14 0.78 10.99
C ASP A 99 -0.93 -0.16 10.78
N VAL A 100 -0.07 -0.23 11.80
CA VAL A 100 1.11 -1.11 11.82
C VAL A 100 0.77 -2.59 11.89
N ASN A 101 -0.47 -2.94 12.25
CA ASN A 101 -0.97 -4.32 12.31
C ASN A 101 -1.65 -4.77 11.01
N TYR A 102 -1.81 -3.87 10.05
CA TYR A 102 -2.36 -4.22 8.75
C TYR A 102 -1.40 -5.16 8.01
N SER A 103 -1.89 -6.35 7.65
CA SER A 103 -1.05 -7.41 7.07
C SER A 103 -0.67 -7.18 5.61
N GLY A 104 -1.27 -6.21 4.93
CA GLY A 104 -1.07 -5.97 3.50
C GLY A 104 -1.62 -7.08 2.59
N LEU A 105 -2.33 -8.09 3.09
CA LEU A 105 -2.73 -9.26 2.30
C LEU A 105 -3.87 -8.97 1.31
N ILE A 106 -4.81 -8.13 1.71
CA ILE A 106 -5.95 -7.70 0.89
C ILE A 106 -6.26 -6.24 1.12
N CYS A 107 -6.64 -5.53 0.07
CA CYS A 107 -7.09 -4.14 0.16
C CYS A 107 -8.56 -3.98 -0.25
N LYS A 108 -9.15 -2.82 0.10
CA LYS A 108 -10.46 -2.40 -0.43
C LYS A 108 -10.34 -2.40 -1.97
N ASN A 109 -11.25 -3.10 -2.65
CA ASN A 109 -11.16 -3.29 -4.10
C ASN A 109 -11.57 -2.01 -4.87
N PRO A 110 -10.67 -1.30 -5.57
CA PRO A 110 -11.02 -0.06 -6.28
C PRO A 110 -12.12 -0.23 -7.34
N PHE A 111 -12.40 -1.44 -7.80
CA PHE A 111 -13.46 -1.73 -8.78
C PHE A 111 -14.85 -1.91 -8.15
N HIS A 112 -14.94 -1.96 -6.83
CA HIS A 112 -16.20 -2.23 -6.13
C HIS A 112 -16.96 -0.92 -5.84
N LEU A 113 -18.24 -0.86 -6.22
CA LEU A 113 -19.09 0.34 -6.17
C LEU A 113 -19.33 0.91 -4.74
N GLU A 114 -19.04 0.13 -3.71
CA GLU A 114 -19.18 0.56 -2.31
C GLU A 114 -18.12 1.61 -1.90
N TRP A 115 -16.97 1.62 -2.59
CA TRP A 115 -15.85 2.47 -2.22
C TRP A 115 -15.79 3.73 -3.04
N LEU A 116 -15.37 4.82 -2.41
CA LEU A 116 -15.02 6.05 -3.09
C LEU A 116 -13.55 6.00 -3.49
N VAL A 117 -13.29 6.04 -4.79
CA VAL A 117 -11.96 5.94 -5.36
C VAL A 117 -11.53 7.28 -5.92
N MET A 118 -10.29 7.67 -5.63
CA MET A 118 -9.66 8.84 -6.22
C MET A 118 -8.24 8.48 -6.64
N GLU A 119 -7.90 8.86 -7.87
CA GLU A 119 -6.56 8.75 -8.43
C GLU A 119 -5.86 10.10 -8.26
N TRP A 120 -4.64 10.06 -7.74
CA TRP A 120 -3.83 11.27 -7.51
C TRP A 120 -2.57 11.31 -8.36
N ARG A 121 -2.13 10.15 -8.85
CA ARG A 121 -0.93 10.00 -9.66
C ARG A 121 -1.03 8.77 -10.56
N GLU A 122 -0.83 8.97 -11.85
CA GLU A 122 -0.84 7.92 -12.86
C GLU A 122 0.49 7.12 -12.83
N GLU A 123 1.62 7.81 -12.67
CA GLU A 123 2.94 7.19 -12.74
C GLU A 123 3.28 6.36 -11.50
N ALA A 124 3.77 5.15 -11.72
CA ALA A 124 4.30 4.31 -10.65
C ALA A 124 5.64 4.86 -10.12
N TYR A 125 5.89 4.63 -8.83
CA TYR A 125 7.10 5.03 -8.13
C TYR A 125 8.26 4.06 -8.34
N THR A 126 9.49 4.56 -8.23
CA THR A 126 10.61 3.70 -7.80
C THR A 126 10.67 3.64 -6.27
N LEU A 127 11.30 2.61 -5.71
CA LEU A 127 11.58 2.60 -4.26
C LEU A 127 12.47 3.77 -3.84
N ASP A 128 13.42 4.17 -4.70
CA ASP A 128 14.31 5.29 -4.43
C ASP A 128 13.55 6.62 -4.40
N GLU A 129 12.62 6.82 -5.32
CA GLU A 129 11.76 8.01 -5.29
C GLU A 129 10.92 8.06 -4.02
N LEU A 130 10.35 6.93 -3.56
CA LEU A 130 9.64 6.90 -2.28
C LEU A 130 10.59 7.19 -1.12
N ALA A 131 11.82 6.68 -1.15
CA ALA A 131 12.83 6.90 -0.13
C ALA A 131 13.22 8.38 0.01
N ASP A 132 13.19 9.17 -1.06
CA ASP A 132 13.49 10.62 -1.02
C ASP A 132 12.51 11.40 -0.12
N TYR A 133 11.32 10.86 0.17
CA TYR A 133 10.34 11.47 1.09
C TYR A 133 10.51 11.04 2.56
N LEU A 134 11.45 10.14 2.86
CA LEU A 134 11.49 9.37 4.11
C LEU A 134 12.85 9.52 4.82
N ASP A 135 12.83 9.47 6.15
CA ASP A 135 14.05 9.36 6.95
C ASP A 135 14.34 7.88 7.23
N LEU A 136 15.21 7.27 6.41
CA LEU A 136 15.58 5.86 6.56
C LEU A 136 16.63 5.61 7.67
N SER A 137 17.17 6.65 8.32
CA SER A 137 18.20 6.53 9.36
C SER A 137 17.73 5.81 10.63
N ALA A 138 16.41 5.72 10.83
CA ALA A 138 15.79 4.98 11.93
C ALA A 138 15.85 3.46 11.71
N SER A 139 15.84 3.00 10.46
CA SER A 139 15.86 1.58 10.10
C SER A 139 17.24 0.94 10.34
N GLU A 140 18.32 1.69 10.16
CA GLU A 140 19.70 1.19 10.34
C GLU A 140 20.06 0.94 11.81
N ARG A 141 19.36 1.58 12.75
CA ARG A 141 19.64 1.46 14.20
C ARG A 141 19.12 0.17 14.83
N ARG A 142 18.38 -0.66 14.10
CA ARG A 142 17.76 -1.90 14.60
C ARG A 142 18.20 -3.17 13.85
N SER A 143 19.15 -3.06 12.92
CA SER A 143 19.71 -4.20 12.16
C SER A 143 20.96 -4.79 12.79
#